data_AF-A0A6I9ZLN2-F1
#
_entry.id   AF-A0A6I9ZLN2-F1
#
_cell.length_a   1.000
_cell.length_b   1.000
_cell.length_c   1.000
_cell.angle_alpha   90.00
_cell.angle_beta   90.00
_cell.angle_gamma   90.00
#
_symmetry.space_group_name_H-M   'P 1'
#
loop_
_entity.id
_entity.type
_entity.pdbx_description
1 polymer ?
#
loop_
_entity_poly.entity_id
_entity_poly.type
_entity_poly.pdbx_seq_one_letter_code
_entity_poly.pdbx_strand_id
1 'polypeptide(L)'
;MRRYRRDWSREDSRRYQGRRDYYDEEPQTSYGCRGRRTREEAVTPPPPEKPASSSLMATSVDFKTHVDQACRAAEEFVNIYYETMDKRRRALTRLYLDKATLIWNGNVVTGLEALTNFFDMLPSSEFQVNMLDCQPVHEQATQAQTTVLVVTSGTVKFDGNKQHYFNQNFLLTAQSNPQNTVWKIASDCFRFQDWAST
;
A
#
# COMPACT_ATOMS: atom_id res chain seq x y z
N MET A 1 -18.32 39.44 12.96
CA MET A 1 -19.41 38.59 12.45
C MET A 1 -18.79 37.28 11.95
N ARG A 2 -19.25 36.15 12.49
CA ARG A 2 -19.02 34.74 12.11
C ARG A 2 -17.59 34.18 12.09
N ARG A 3 -17.23 33.54 13.21
CA ARG A 3 -16.18 32.52 13.36
C ARG A 3 -16.57 31.26 12.58
N TYR A 4 -15.67 30.71 11.76
CA TYR A 4 -15.77 29.36 11.21
C TYR A 4 -14.59 28.53 11.74
N ARG A 5 -14.85 27.81 12.84
CA ARG A 5 -14.02 26.69 13.32
C ARG A 5 -14.87 25.45 13.07
N ARG A 6 -14.48 24.59 12.12
CA ARG A 6 -15.11 23.27 11.96
C ARG A 6 -14.08 22.23 12.41
N ASP A 7 -14.35 21.66 13.58
CA ASP A 7 -13.69 20.45 14.08
C ASP A 7 -14.18 19.24 13.26
N TRP A 8 -13.23 18.47 12.71
CA TRP A 8 -13.48 17.33 11.84
C TRP A 8 -13.50 15.98 12.59
N SER A 9 -13.71 15.98 13.91
CA SER A 9 -13.34 14.82 14.75
C SER A 9 -14.47 14.17 15.56
N ARG A 10 -15.75 14.47 15.32
CA ARG A 10 -16.82 14.11 16.29
C ARG A 10 -17.86 13.05 15.91
N GLU A 11 -17.90 12.49 14.71
CA GLU A 11 -19.04 11.65 14.33
C GLU A 11 -18.84 10.12 14.31
N ASP A 12 -17.64 9.58 14.52
CA ASP A 12 -17.41 8.16 14.17
C ASP A 12 -17.32 7.15 15.33
N SER A 13 -17.58 7.55 16.58
CA SER A 13 -17.44 6.70 17.77
C SER A 13 -18.59 5.70 18.02
N ARG A 14 -19.41 5.33 17.03
CA ARG A 14 -20.60 4.47 17.27
C ARG A 14 -20.72 3.18 16.46
N ARG A 15 -19.66 2.71 15.78
CA ARG A 15 -19.77 1.52 14.91
C ARG A 15 -18.96 0.27 15.28
N TYR A 16 -18.21 0.28 16.38
CA TYR A 16 -17.41 -0.89 16.78
C TYR A 16 -17.93 -1.54 18.05
N GLN A 17 -19.00 -2.34 17.94
CA GLN A 17 -19.32 -3.36 18.94
C GLN A 17 -20.16 -4.48 18.32
N GLY A 18 -19.57 -5.67 18.21
CA GLY A 18 -20.32 -6.94 18.22
C GLY A 18 -20.12 -7.88 17.03
N ARG A 19 -19.14 -8.80 17.14
CA ARG A 19 -19.37 -10.27 17.06
C ARG A 19 -18.04 -11.02 17.16
N ARG A 20 -17.90 -11.83 18.22
CA ARG A 20 -16.90 -12.89 18.36
C ARG A 20 -17.71 -14.19 18.40
N ASP A 21 -17.54 -15.05 17.40
CA ASP A 21 -18.13 -16.37 17.41
C ASP A 21 -17.01 -17.40 17.60
N TYR A 22 -17.04 -18.05 18.76
CA TYR A 22 -16.25 -19.22 19.17
C TYR A 22 -16.76 -20.45 18.41
N TYR A 23 -15.86 -21.30 17.90
CA TYR A 23 -16.22 -22.64 17.43
C TYR A 23 -16.07 -23.63 18.59
N ASP A 24 -17.16 -24.30 18.95
CA ASP A 24 -17.23 -25.42 19.89
C ASP A 24 -16.87 -26.74 19.18
N GLU A 25 -16.02 -27.57 19.79
CA GLU A 25 -15.80 -28.97 19.42
C GLU A 25 -16.75 -29.87 20.23
N GLU A 26 -17.37 -30.86 19.59
CA GLU A 26 -18.09 -31.95 20.29
C GLU A 26 -17.46 -33.33 20.06
N PRO A 27 -17.61 -34.28 21.02
CA PRO A 27 -16.71 -35.40 21.20
C PRO A 27 -17.24 -36.75 20.68
N GLN A 28 -16.30 -37.68 20.59
CA GLN A 28 -16.37 -39.06 20.10
C GLN A 28 -17.52 -39.93 20.65
N THR A 29 -18.01 -40.85 19.83
CA THR A 29 -18.56 -42.13 20.29
C THR A 29 -18.00 -43.34 19.52
N SER A 30 -17.58 -44.32 20.31
CA SER A 30 -17.04 -45.65 19.99
C SER A 30 -18.08 -46.60 19.39
N TYR A 31 -17.66 -47.66 18.68
CA TYR A 31 -17.96 -49.08 18.99
C TYR A 31 -17.28 -50.05 17.98
N GLY A 32 -16.67 -51.14 18.50
CA GLY A 32 -16.70 -52.46 17.85
C GLY A 32 -15.44 -53.02 17.19
N CYS A 33 -14.64 -53.79 17.94
CA CYS A 33 -13.66 -54.74 17.42
C CYS A 33 -14.31 -55.99 16.82
N ARG A 34 -13.90 -56.42 15.61
CA ARG A 34 -13.50 -57.80 15.27
C ARG A 34 -13.21 -57.96 13.77
N GLY A 35 -12.05 -58.57 13.46
CA GLY A 35 -11.80 -59.13 12.14
C GLY A 35 -10.32 -59.24 11.78
N ARG A 36 -9.64 -60.27 12.28
CA ARG A 36 -8.33 -60.69 11.77
C ARG A 36 -8.42 -60.96 10.26
N ARG A 37 -7.63 -60.23 9.46
CA ARG A 37 -7.15 -60.70 8.17
C ARG A 37 -5.66 -60.40 8.06
N THR A 38 -4.94 -61.46 7.71
CA THR A 38 -3.52 -61.58 7.39
C THR A 38 -2.99 -60.39 6.59
N ARG A 39 -1.96 -59.72 7.13
CA ARG A 39 -1.17 -58.70 6.44
C ARG A 39 -0.15 -59.42 5.57
N GLU A 40 -0.44 -59.55 4.27
CA GLU A 40 0.60 -59.78 3.27
C GLU A 40 1.55 -58.58 3.28
N GLU A 41 2.83 -58.87 3.42
CA GLU A 41 3.91 -57.90 3.47
C GLU A 41 4.23 -57.45 2.03
N ALA A 42 3.48 -56.47 1.54
CA ALA A 42 3.81 -55.81 0.27
C ALA A 42 4.99 -54.85 0.50
N VAL A 43 6.21 -55.35 0.24
CA VAL A 43 7.44 -54.55 0.18
C VAL A 43 7.36 -53.64 -1.04
N THR A 44 6.84 -52.42 -0.86
CA THR A 44 7.00 -51.34 -1.84
C THR A 44 8.46 -50.86 -1.84
N PRO A 45 9.15 -50.85 -3.00
CA PRO A 45 10.49 -50.30 -3.07
C PRO A 45 10.46 -48.78 -2.81
N PRO A 46 11.49 -48.19 -2.18
CA PRO A 46 11.56 -46.76 -2.00
C PRO A 46 11.60 -46.07 -3.38
N PRO A 47 10.88 -44.95 -3.57
CA PRO A 47 10.98 -44.19 -4.81
C PRO A 47 12.43 -43.70 -4.98
N PRO A 48 12.98 -43.70 -6.21
CA PRO A 48 14.33 -43.22 -6.44
C PRO A 48 14.42 -41.75 -6.02
N GLU A 49 15.34 -41.44 -5.10
CA GLU A 49 15.72 -40.09 -4.71
C GLU A 49 16.14 -39.34 -5.98
N LYS A 50 15.27 -38.43 -6.45
CA LYS A 50 15.67 -37.47 -7.47
C LYS A 50 16.70 -36.55 -6.83
N PRO A 51 17.92 -36.43 -7.40
CA PRO A 51 18.88 -35.48 -6.88
C PRO A 51 18.21 -34.10 -6.89
N ALA A 52 18.43 -33.34 -5.81
CA ALA A 52 18.07 -31.94 -5.71
C ALA A 52 18.65 -31.22 -6.93
N SER A 53 17.85 -31.14 -7.99
CA SER A 53 18.24 -30.53 -9.24
C SER A 53 18.12 -29.04 -8.99
N SER A 54 19.26 -28.48 -8.65
CA SER A 54 19.58 -27.07 -8.72
C SER A 54 19.14 -26.51 -10.07
N SER A 55 17.91 -26.01 -10.16
CA SER A 55 17.51 -25.08 -11.19
C SER A 55 16.26 -24.31 -10.77
N LEU A 56 16.46 -23.41 -9.81
CA LEU A 56 15.61 -22.21 -9.67
C LEU A 56 16.23 -21.06 -10.51
N MET A 57 16.80 -21.38 -11.67
CA MET A 57 17.65 -20.44 -12.43
C MET A 57 17.06 -20.09 -13.81
N ALA A 58 15.74 -20.17 -13.95
CA ALA A 58 15.03 -19.61 -15.10
C ALA A 58 13.53 -19.45 -14.83
N THR A 59 13.11 -18.35 -14.18
CA THR A 59 11.82 -17.63 -14.41
C THR A 59 11.63 -16.39 -13.51
N SER A 60 12.68 -15.68 -13.11
CA SER A 60 12.54 -14.39 -12.43
C SER A 60 13.46 -13.39 -13.11
N VAL A 61 12.94 -12.25 -13.55
CA VAL A 61 13.73 -11.03 -13.57
C VAL A 61 14.42 -10.96 -12.19
N ASP A 62 15.75 -10.79 -12.16
CA ASP A 62 16.53 -10.84 -10.92
C ASP A 62 15.83 -9.97 -9.87
N PHE A 63 15.46 -10.53 -8.71
CA PHE A 63 14.74 -9.80 -7.66
C PHE A 63 15.46 -8.51 -7.30
N LYS A 64 16.80 -8.54 -7.33
CA LYS A 64 17.63 -7.36 -7.14
C LYS A 64 17.33 -6.27 -8.18
N THR A 65 17.07 -6.61 -9.43
CA THR A 65 16.68 -5.66 -10.48
C THR A 65 15.37 -4.95 -10.16
N HIS A 66 14.37 -5.66 -9.63
CA HIS A 66 13.12 -5.03 -9.20
C HIS A 66 13.34 -4.07 -8.02
N VAL A 67 14.19 -4.45 -7.06
CA VAL A 67 14.57 -3.59 -5.93
C VAL A 67 15.29 -2.33 -6.44
N ASP A 68 16.30 -2.49 -7.30
CA ASP A 68 17.05 -1.35 -7.86
C ASP A 68 16.14 -0.42 -8.68
N GLN A 69 15.18 -0.97 -9.44
CA GLN A 69 14.19 -0.19 -10.17
C GLN A 69 13.24 0.56 -9.23
N ALA A 70 12.79 -0.09 -8.15
CA ALA A 70 11.93 0.52 -7.14
C ALA A 70 12.62 1.71 -6.47
N CYS A 71 13.89 1.57 -6.08
CA CYS A 71 14.67 2.67 -5.47
C CYS A 71 14.78 3.88 -6.41
N ARG A 72 15.17 3.66 -7.67
CA ARG A 72 15.28 4.75 -8.66
C ARG A 72 13.94 5.44 -8.89
N ALA A 73 12.88 4.64 -9.08
CA ALA A 73 11.54 5.16 -9.29
C ALA A 73 11.05 5.98 -8.09
N ALA A 74 11.28 5.50 -6.87
CA ALA A 74 10.86 6.18 -5.65
C ALA A 74 11.58 7.51 -5.44
N GLU A 75 12.91 7.54 -5.61
CA GLU A 75 13.72 8.76 -5.46
C GLU A 75 13.30 9.84 -6.47
N GLU A 76 13.18 9.47 -7.75
CA GLU A 76 12.72 10.39 -8.80
C GLU A 76 11.29 10.87 -8.55
N PHE A 77 10.39 9.94 -8.21
CA PHE A 77 8.99 10.25 -7.95
C PHE A 77 8.82 11.21 -6.79
N VAL A 78 9.48 10.99 -5.66
CA VAL A 78 9.34 11.83 -4.46
C VAL A 78 9.80 13.25 -4.73
N ASN A 79 10.93 13.41 -5.42
CA ASN A 79 11.41 14.73 -5.83
C ASN A 79 10.38 15.46 -6.71
N ILE A 80 9.84 14.78 -7.73
CA ILE A 80 8.83 15.34 -8.63
C ILE A 80 7.53 15.66 -7.88
N TYR A 81 7.07 14.75 -7.01
CA TYR A 81 5.81 14.85 -6.30
C TYR A 81 5.80 16.06 -5.37
N TYR A 82 6.76 16.16 -4.46
CA TYR A 82 6.78 17.25 -3.47
C TYR A 82 7.15 18.59 -4.11
N GLU A 83 8.03 18.63 -5.13
CA GLU A 83 8.27 19.86 -5.88
C GLU A 83 7.01 20.34 -6.60
N THR A 84 6.26 19.42 -7.22
CA THR A 84 5.02 19.75 -7.92
C THR A 84 3.93 20.13 -6.94
N MET A 85 3.85 19.46 -5.79
CA MET A 85 2.93 19.80 -4.72
C MET A 85 3.17 21.24 -4.28
N ASP A 86 4.41 21.64 -4.01
CA ASP A 86 4.72 22.99 -3.50
C ASP A 86 4.60 24.08 -4.56
N LYS A 87 5.22 23.88 -5.72
CA LYS A 87 5.39 24.94 -6.74
C LYS A 87 4.34 24.92 -7.86
N ARG A 88 3.76 23.77 -8.17
CA ARG A 88 2.96 23.53 -9.41
C ARG A 88 1.70 22.72 -9.12
N ARG A 89 0.94 23.08 -8.08
CA ARG A 89 -0.20 22.29 -7.57
C ARG A 89 -1.25 21.89 -8.63
N ARG A 90 -1.53 22.77 -9.59
CA ARG A 90 -2.45 22.48 -10.72
C ARG A 90 -2.00 21.32 -11.61
N ALA A 91 -0.70 21.00 -11.65
CA ALA A 91 -0.16 19.90 -12.42
C ALA A 91 -0.07 18.59 -11.61
N LEU A 92 -0.28 18.63 -10.29
CA LEU A 92 -0.08 17.50 -9.39
C LEU A 92 -1.00 16.33 -9.73
N THR A 93 -2.26 16.60 -10.10
CA THR A 93 -3.22 15.56 -10.43
C THR A 93 -2.85 14.73 -11.66
N ARG A 94 -1.94 15.23 -12.52
CA ARG A 94 -1.41 14.47 -13.66
C ARG A 94 -0.56 13.27 -13.25
N LEU A 95 -0.03 13.28 -12.01
CA LEU A 95 0.73 12.18 -11.43
C LEU A 95 -0.17 11.04 -10.96
N TYR A 96 -1.48 11.25 -10.84
CA TYR A 96 -2.45 10.26 -10.40
C TYR A 96 -3.03 9.47 -11.58
N LEU A 97 -3.45 8.23 -11.32
CA LEU A 97 -4.32 7.48 -12.21
C LEU A 97 -5.75 8.02 -12.17
N ASP A 98 -6.53 7.76 -13.22
CA ASP A 98 -7.91 8.24 -13.36
C ASP A 98 -8.82 7.81 -12.20
N LYS A 99 -8.58 6.60 -11.69
CA LYS A 99 -9.31 5.97 -10.57
C LYS A 99 -8.52 5.97 -9.26
N ALA A 100 -7.50 6.82 -9.13
CA ALA A 100 -6.69 6.85 -7.93
C ALA A 100 -7.50 7.27 -6.70
N THR A 101 -7.06 6.81 -5.54
CA THR A 101 -7.67 7.15 -4.24
C THR A 101 -6.64 7.81 -3.35
N LEU A 102 -7.02 8.94 -2.75
CA LEU A 102 -6.29 9.63 -1.70
C LEU A 102 -7.04 9.49 -0.37
N ILE A 103 -6.32 9.16 0.69
CA ILE A 103 -6.81 9.19 2.07
C ILE A 103 -6.04 10.26 2.82
N TRP A 104 -6.67 11.42 3.05
CA TRP A 104 -6.05 12.56 3.72
C TRP A 104 -6.56 12.69 5.16
N ASN A 105 -5.71 12.32 6.13
CA ASN A 105 -6.07 12.29 7.55
C ASN A 105 -7.35 11.49 7.85
N GLY A 106 -7.63 10.46 7.05
CA GLY A 106 -8.85 9.64 7.15
C GLY A 106 -9.99 10.05 6.21
N ASN A 107 -9.90 11.21 5.53
CA ASN A 107 -10.88 11.64 4.54
C ASN A 107 -10.55 11.01 3.18
N VAL A 108 -11.49 10.27 2.60
CA VAL A 108 -11.30 9.60 1.31
C VAL A 108 -11.69 10.53 0.16
N VAL A 109 -10.81 10.64 -0.83
CA VAL A 109 -11.00 11.39 -2.08
C VAL A 109 -10.68 10.46 -3.23
N THR A 110 -11.63 10.21 -4.12
CA THR A 110 -11.46 9.24 -5.22
C THR A 110 -11.75 9.88 -6.56
N GLY A 111 -10.89 9.62 -7.54
CA GLY A 111 -11.01 10.11 -8.92
C GLY A 111 -10.36 11.48 -9.13
N LEU A 112 -9.91 11.72 -10.37
CA LEU A 112 -9.12 12.91 -10.73
C LEU A 112 -9.83 14.25 -10.50
N GLU A 113 -11.13 14.32 -10.76
CA GLU A 113 -11.90 15.55 -10.55
C GLU A 113 -11.94 15.93 -9.07
N ALA A 114 -12.27 14.96 -8.20
CA ALA A 114 -12.31 15.17 -6.76
C ALA A 114 -10.91 15.50 -6.19
N LEU A 115 -9.86 14.82 -6.69
CA LEU A 115 -8.47 15.13 -6.35
C LEU A 115 -8.09 16.56 -6.74
N THR A 116 -8.47 17.00 -7.94
CA THR A 116 -8.16 18.36 -8.44
C THR A 116 -8.80 19.41 -7.53
N ASN A 117 -10.09 19.24 -7.26
CA ASN A 117 -10.82 20.13 -6.35
C ASN A 117 -10.21 20.12 -4.93
N PHE A 118 -9.81 18.95 -4.44
CA PHE A 118 -9.20 18.82 -3.12
C PHE A 118 -7.85 19.55 -3.03
N PHE A 119 -6.95 19.35 -3.99
CA PHE A 119 -5.64 20.01 -3.99
C PHE A 119 -5.73 21.52 -4.22
N ASP A 120 -6.72 22.00 -4.98
CA ASP A 120 -6.96 23.44 -5.16
C ASP A 120 -7.49 24.12 -3.88
N MET A 121 -8.16 23.37 -3.01
CA MET A 121 -8.64 23.88 -1.71
C MET A 121 -7.55 23.88 -0.62
N LEU A 122 -6.46 23.14 -0.80
CA LEU A 122 -5.37 23.11 0.18
C LEU A 122 -4.57 24.42 0.16
N PRO A 123 -4.14 24.94 1.32
CA PRO A 123 -3.21 26.04 1.39
C PRO A 123 -1.88 25.70 0.70
N SER A 124 -1.11 26.73 0.33
CA SER A 124 0.27 26.54 -0.11
C SER A 124 1.08 25.78 0.93
N SER A 125 1.86 24.82 0.48
CA SER A 125 2.68 23.95 1.31
C SER A 125 4.17 24.19 1.07
N GLU A 126 4.97 23.86 2.08
CA GLU A 126 6.41 23.65 2.00
C GLU A 126 6.72 22.29 2.66
N PHE A 127 7.05 21.30 1.84
CA PHE A 127 7.41 19.96 2.31
C PHE A 127 8.92 19.83 2.47
N GLN A 128 9.34 19.20 3.56
CA GLN A 128 10.71 18.74 3.79
C GLN A 128 10.67 17.26 4.11
N VAL A 129 11.11 16.44 3.16
CA VAL A 129 11.17 14.98 3.31
C VAL A 129 12.48 14.63 4.00
N ASN A 130 12.39 13.87 5.10
CA ASN A 130 13.56 13.44 5.88
C ASN A 130 13.91 11.98 5.62
N MET A 131 12.89 11.14 5.43
CA MET A 131 13.03 9.70 5.25
C MET A 131 12.25 9.24 4.02
N LEU A 132 12.85 8.30 3.30
CA LEU A 132 12.29 7.62 2.14
C LEU A 132 12.61 6.14 2.28
N ASP A 133 11.60 5.31 2.10
CA ASP A 133 11.74 3.86 1.93
C ASP A 133 10.86 3.40 0.75
N CYS A 134 11.24 2.31 0.10
CA CYS A 134 10.45 1.75 -0.98
C CYS A 134 10.60 0.23 -1.11
N GLN A 135 9.56 -0.42 -1.59
CA GLN A 135 9.50 -1.86 -1.73
C GLN A 135 8.80 -2.23 -3.05
N PRO A 136 9.37 -3.14 -3.87
CA PRO A 136 8.66 -3.68 -5.01
C PRO A 136 7.50 -4.55 -4.50
N VAL A 137 6.31 -4.35 -5.06
CA VAL A 137 5.13 -5.13 -4.66
C VAL A 137 5.03 -6.39 -5.51
N HIS A 138 4.69 -7.51 -4.89
CA HIS A 138 4.56 -8.78 -5.59
C HIS A 138 3.40 -8.77 -6.60
N GLU A 139 3.65 -9.23 -7.81
CA GLU A 139 2.71 -9.32 -8.93
C GLU A 139 1.34 -9.97 -8.61
N GLN A 140 1.28 -10.89 -7.64
CA GLN A 140 0.03 -11.52 -7.21
C GLN A 140 -0.95 -10.51 -6.59
N ALA A 141 -0.44 -9.48 -5.92
CA ALA A 141 -1.25 -8.43 -5.32
C ALA A 141 -1.73 -7.38 -6.34
N THR A 142 -1.09 -7.33 -7.52
CA THR A 142 -1.24 -6.21 -8.47
C THR A 142 -1.67 -6.65 -9.86
N GLN A 143 -2.21 -7.87 -9.99
CA GLN A 143 -2.72 -8.40 -11.25
C GLN A 143 -1.68 -8.30 -12.39
N ALA A 144 -0.42 -8.65 -12.08
CA ALA A 144 0.73 -8.59 -13.00
C ALA A 144 1.15 -7.17 -13.45
N GLN A 145 0.73 -6.12 -12.74
CA GLN A 145 1.26 -4.76 -12.96
C GLN A 145 2.50 -4.51 -12.10
N THR A 146 3.55 -3.94 -12.70
CA THR A 146 4.75 -3.50 -11.97
C THR A 146 4.38 -2.32 -11.07
N THR A 147 4.56 -2.51 -9.76
CA THR A 147 4.13 -1.56 -8.74
C THR A 147 5.16 -1.44 -7.63
N VAL A 148 5.23 -0.25 -7.03
CA VAL A 148 6.18 0.08 -5.98
C VAL A 148 5.44 0.76 -4.84
N LEU A 149 5.61 0.23 -3.64
CA LEU A 149 5.19 0.90 -2.41
C LEU A 149 6.29 1.88 -2.03
N VAL A 150 5.93 3.15 -1.83
CA VAL A 150 6.83 4.20 -1.38
C VAL A 150 6.32 4.74 -0.05
N VAL A 151 7.19 4.87 0.93
CA VAL A 151 6.86 5.43 2.25
C VAL A 151 7.77 6.62 2.51
N THR A 152 7.18 7.72 2.90
CA THR A 152 7.89 8.97 3.18
C THR A 152 7.47 9.52 4.53
N SER A 153 8.42 10.18 5.19
CA SER A 153 8.21 10.87 6.45
C SER A 153 9.04 12.14 6.47
N GLY A 154 8.50 13.16 7.12
CA GLY A 154 9.16 14.45 7.22
C GLY A 154 8.28 15.50 7.87
N THR A 155 8.49 16.74 7.49
CA THR A 155 7.70 17.87 7.96
C THR A 155 7.03 18.60 6.80
N VAL A 156 5.88 19.19 7.10
CA VAL A 156 5.16 20.05 6.17
C VAL A 156 4.70 21.30 6.90
N LYS A 157 4.83 22.44 6.23
CA LYS A 157 4.26 23.70 6.69
C LYS A 157 3.24 24.17 5.67
N PHE A 158 1.98 24.25 6.09
CA PHE A 158 0.93 24.89 5.30
C PHE A 158 0.85 26.37 5.66
N ASP A 159 0.54 27.21 4.67
CA ASP A 159 0.38 28.64 4.88
C ASP A 159 -0.70 28.91 5.95
N GLY A 160 -0.38 29.84 6.86
CA GLY A 160 -1.20 30.16 8.03
C GLY A 160 -1.21 29.11 9.17
N ASN A 161 -0.48 28.00 9.06
CA ASN A 161 -0.43 26.94 10.06
C ASN A 161 0.97 26.73 10.65
N LYS A 162 1.04 26.04 11.80
CA LYS A 162 2.30 25.55 12.37
C LYS A 162 2.89 24.45 11.49
N GLN A 163 4.18 24.19 11.63
CA GLN A 163 4.81 23.04 11.00
C GLN A 163 4.31 21.75 11.67
N HIS A 164 4.03 20.74 10.86
CA HIS A 164 3.57 19.43 11.30
C HIS A 164 4.50 18.33 10.81
N TYR A 165 4.65 17.28 11.60
CA TYR A 165 5.23 16.04 11.12
C TYR A 165 4.18 15.23 10.37
N PHE A 166 4.57 14.59 9.28
CA PHE A 166 3.67 13.75 8.49
C PHE A 166 4.33 12.43 8.14
N ASN A 167 3.47 11.45 7.86
CA ASN A 167 3.83 10.23 7.16
C ASN A 167 2.91 10.12 5.94
N GLN A 168 3.49 9.73 4.80
CA GLN A 168 2.73 9.54 3.57
C GLN A 168 3.21 8.29 2.86
N ASN A 169 2.27 7.45 2.43
CA ASN A 169 2.57 6.29 1.59
C ASN A 169 1.91 6.41 0.23
N PHE A 170 2.59 5.89 -0.78
CA PHE A 170 2.13 5.87 -2.15
C PHE A 170 2.23 4.46 -2.70
N LEU A 171 1.21 4.05 -3.45
CA LEU A 171 1.28 2.88 -4.31
C LEU A 171 1.44 3.38 -5.75
N LEU A 172 2.64 3.24 -6.29
CA LEU A 172 2.95 3.62 -7.66
C LEU A 172 2.71 2.44 -8.59
N THR A 173 2.23 2.73 -9.79
CA THR A 173 2.05 1.75 -10.87
C THR A 173 2.75 2.24 -12.11
N ALA A 174 3.55 1.37 -12.72
CA ALA A 174 4.21 1.64 -13.98
C ALA A 174 3.15 1.69 -15.10
N GLN A 175 3.10 2.79 -15.82
CA GLN A 175 2.34 2.94 -17.06
C GLN A 175 3.34 2.89 -18.22
N SER A 176 3.28 1.80 -18.98
CA SER A 176 4.10 1.65 -20.18
C SER A 176 3.51 2.52 -21.30
N ASN A 177 4.28 3.51 -21.75
CA ASN A 177 4.00 4.27 -22.95
C ASN A 177 5.01 3.84 -24.03
N PRO A 178 4.71 3.94 -25.34
CA PRO A 178 5.59 3.45 -26.41
C PRO A 178 7.02 4.03 -26.41
N GLN A 179 7.26 5.13 -25.70
CA GLN A 179 8.54 5.81 -25.62
C GLN A 179 9.20 5.76 -24.23
N ASN A 180 8.41 5.58 -23.16
CA ASN A 180 8.95 5.60 -21.80
C ASN A 180 7.99 4.94 -20.78
N THR A 181 8.55 4.46 -19.67
CA THR A 181 7.76 4.03 -18.50
C THR A 181 7.53 5.23 -17.59
N VAL A 182 6.27 5.53 -17.30
CA VAL A 182 5.88 6.63 -16.39
C VAL A 182 5.23 6.05 -15.15
N TRP A 183 5.68 6.46 -13.97
CA TRP A 183 5.09 6.04 -12.71
C TRP A 183 3.92 6.96 -12.35
N LYS A 184 2.76 6.35 -12.05
CA LYS A 184 1.56 7.06 -11.60
C LYS A 184 1.04 6.52 -10.28
N ILE A 185 0.39 7.38 -9.52
CA ILE A 185 -0.16 7.07 -8.20
C ILE A 185 -1.49 6.34 -8.36
N ALA A 186 -1.57 5.11 -7.87
CA ALA A 186 -2.81 4.35 -7.74
C ALA A 186 -3.50 4.61 -6.40
N SER A 187 -2.72 4.72 -5.33
CA SER A 187 -3.20 5.02 -3.98
C SER A 187 -2.24 5.95 -3.26
N ASP A 188 -2.79 6.87 -2.47
CA ASP A 188 -2.05 7.78 -1.59
C ASP A 188 -2.73 7.81 -0.21
N CYS A 189 -1.96 7.67 0.86
CA CYS A 189 -2.43 7.91 2.22
C CYS A 189 -1.51 8.90 2.93
N PHE A 190 -2.05 10.07 3.24
CA PHE A 190 -1.37 11.12 3.98
C PHE A 190 -1.93 11.23 5.39
N ARG A 191 -1.07 11.36 6.40
CA ARG A 191 -1.48 11.58 7.78
C ARG A 191 -0.48 12.42 8.56
N PHE A 192 -0.99 13.39 9.33
CA PHE A 192 -0.20 14.10 10.34
C PHE A 192 0.08 13.20 11.54
N GLN A 193 1.28 13.29 12.10
CA GLN A 193 1.61 12.54 13.32
C GLN A 193 0.86 13.10 14.53
N ASP A 194 0.67 14.42 14.60
CA ASP A 194 -0.04 15.11 15.68
C ASP A 194 -1.51 15.40 15.36
N TRP A 195 -2.15 14.57 14.51
CA TRP A 195 -3.51 14.85 14.00
C TRP A 195 -4.59 14.99 15.09
N ALA A 196 -4.38 14.38 16.27
CA ALA A 196 -5.32 14.44 17.39
C ALA A 196 -5.13 15.68 18.29
N SER A 197 -4.08 16.47 18.08
CA SER A 197 -3.68 17.60 18.93
C SER A 197 -4.16 18.93 18.34
N THR A 198 -5.49 19.15 18.36
CA THR A 198 -6.13 20.40 17.88
C THR A 198 -6.78 21.18 19.02
#